data_AF-A0A8S3SUD9-F1
#
_entry.id   AF-A0A8S3SUD9-F1
#
_cell.length_a   1.000
_cell.length_b   1.000
_cell.length_c   1.000
_cell.angle_alpha   90.00
_cell.angle_beta   90.00
_cell.angle_gamma   90.00
#
_symmetry.space_group_name_H-M   'P 1'
#
loop_
_entity.id
_entity.type
_entity.pdbx_description
1 polymer ?
#
loop_
_entity_poly.entity_id
_entity_poly.type
_entity_poly.pdbx_seq_one_letter_code
_entity_poly.pdbx_strand_id
1 'polypeptide(L)'
;MKRVAIIGAGCSGLTAIKCCLDEGLLPVCFEREDDIGGLWNYTESAKYGKGSVYKSCVINTSKEMMAFSDFPPPKHFPTFLPHTYVLEYFRLYAKNFGLLNYINFKTAIESIEQCPDFEQTGRWKVAYHSAITGQTVSEVFDGVMVCSGHHTHPFLPAFDGVEKFHGTTMHSHSYRSPQQFTDKKVLVVGIGNSAVDIAVDLTNTASQVYLSTRRGAWVISRKGFWGLPADAVANNRLLFQLPRNVLQWSVEKMANFNFDHETYGVKPTHRPLDAHPTINDELPTKIMTGKIKIKPNVHNFDDSGVVFHDGSHEKVDVVIFATGYSYKIKFLDESIVNINKNQTCLYKYMFPPHLRHPSLAVIGLVQAVGAVMPISEMQCRWYTRVLKGSSTLPSVPAMMTDIQAKLDHNNMYVKSQRHTIQTFWIDYMDEIADEVGCKPDFKSLILRDPKLVLHCLLGPCFPAQYRLNGPGNGTVLKRQFAVVWNGPWHH
;
A
#
# COMPACT_ATOMS: atom_id res chain seq x y z
N MET A 1 -8.88 -27.25 16.26
CA MET A 1 -8.52 -25.85 15.97
C MET A 1 -8.06 -25.79 14.53
N LYS A 2 -8.59 -24.88 13.71
CA LYS A 2 -8.22 -24.80 12.28
C LYS A 2 -6.79 -24.24 12.13
N ARG A 3 -5.97 -24.87 11.29
CA ARG A 3 -4.60 -24.43 10.93
C ARG A 3 -4.65 -23.48 9.73
N VAL A 4 -3.95 -22.36 9.81
CA VAL A 4 -3.96 -21.33 8.75
C VAL A 4 -2.54 -21.06 8.29
N ALA A 5 -2.25 -21.26 7.00
CA ALA A 5 -0.98 -20.87 6.40
C ALA A 5 -1.00 -19.37 6.07
N ILE A 6 0.02 -18.64 6.47
CA ILE A 6 0.17 -17.20 6.21
C ILE A 6 1.44 -16.98 5.39
N ILE A 7 1.31 -16.40 4.20
CA ILE A 7 2.41 -16.29 3.25
C ILE A 7 3.06 -14.91 3.30
N GLY A 8 4.19 -14.80 4.01
CA GLY A 8 4.96 -13.58 4.21
C GLY A 8 4.67 -12.89 5.54
N ALA A 9 5.70 -12.39 6.21
CA ALA A 9 5.66 -11.68 7.49
C ALA A 9 5.85 -10.15 7.32
N GLY A 10 5.28 -9.61 6.23
CA GLY A 10 5.11 -8.15 6.06
C GLY A 10 4.01 -7.59 6.96
N CYS A 11 3.63 -6.32 6.77
CA CYS A 11 2.57 -5.68 7.57
C CYS A 11 1.25 -6.47 7.55
N SER A 12 0.86 -7.03 6.40
CA SER A 12 -0.34 -7.85 6.25
C SER A 12 -0.22 -9.20 6.95
N GLY A 13 0.96 -9.83 6.92
CA GLY A 13 1.20 -11.11 7.59
C GLY A 13 1.19 -11.01 9.11
N LEU A 14 1.79 -9.95 9.67
CA LEU A 14 1.77 -9.74 11.12
C LEU A 14 0.36 -9.61 11.67
N THR A 15 -0.47 -8.79 11.04
CA THR A 15 -1.88 -8.68 11.46
C THR A 15 -2.69 -9.93 11.15
N ALA A 16 -2.35 -10.71 10.11
CA ALA A 16 -2.97 -12.01 9.84
C ALA A 16 -2.73 -13.00 10.99
N ILE A 17 -1.49 -13.09 11.51
CA ILE A 17 -1.16 -13.94 12.66
C ILE A 17 -2.00 -13.50 13.86
N LYS A 18 -1.97 -12.20 14.17
CA LYS A 18 -2.69 -11.62 15.31
C LYS A 18 -4.20 -11.88 15.23
N CYS A 19 -4.83 -11.64 14.07
CA CYS A 19 -6.26 -11.90 13.86
C CYS A 19 -6.62 -13.39 13.91
N CYS A 20 -5.71 -14.29 13.51
CA CYS A 20 -5.91 -15.73 13.69
C CYS A 20 -5.97 -16.08 15.18
N LEU A 21 -5.04 -15.56 15.98
CA LEU A 21 -5.00 -15.78 17.42
C LEU A 21 -6.24 -15.21 18.13
N ASP A 22 -6.66 -13.99 17.77
CA ASP A 22 -7.87 -13.34 18.31
C ASP A 22 -9.13 -14.20 18.09
N GLU A 23 -9.21 -14.93 16.97
CA GLU A 23 -10.35 -15.79 16.63
C GLU A 23 -10.16 -17.26 17.07
N GLY A 24 -9.05 -17.60 17.74
CA GLY A 24 -8.76 -18.95 18.22
C GLY A 24 -8.39 -19.94 17.12
N LEU A 25 -7.75 -19.46 16.06
CA LEU A 25 -7.16 -20.26 14.97
C LEU A 25 -5.66 -20.49 15.24
N LEU A 26 -5.06 -21.49 14.59
CA LEU A 26 -3.62 -21.79 14.71
C LEU A 26 -2.86 -21.29 13.47
N PRO A 27 -2.22 -20.10 13.52
CA PRO A 27 -1.45 -19.59 12.40
C PRO A 27 -0.09 -20.28 12.26
N VAL A 28 0.34 -20.48 11.03
CA VAL A 28 1.71 -20.85 10.65
C VAL A 28 2.14 -19.92 9.54
N CYS A 29 3.05 -19.00 9.83
CA CYS A 29 3.56 -18.03 8.89
C CYS A 29 4.88 -18.51 8.27
N PHE A 30 5.01 -18.32 6.97
CA PHE A 30 6.21 -18.63 6.20
C PHE A 30 6.81 -17.33 5.65
N GLU A 31 8.02 -16.98 6.09
CA GLU A 31 8.76 -15.82 5.63
C GLU A 31 10.06 -16.27 4.97
N ARG A 32 10.27 -15.85 3.72
CA ARG A 32 11.45 -16.25 2.95
C ARG A 32 12.73 -15.57 3.44
N GLU A 33 12.62 -14.39 4.04
CA GLU A 33 13.75 -13.68 4.62
C GLU A 33 13.97 -14.09 6.08
N ASP A 34 15.01 -13.54 6.71
CA ASP A 34 15.43 -13.82 8.08
C ASP A 34 14.84 -12.87 9.13
N ASP A 35 14.00 -11.92 8.70
CA ASP A 35 13.36 -10.94 9.57
C ASP A 35 12.01 -10.47 8.98
N ILE A 36 11.18 -9.87 9.83
CA ILE A 36 9.84 -9.38 9.49
C ILE A 36 9.88 -8.05 8.72
N GLY A 37 8.69 -7.55 8.35
CA GLY A 37 8.48 -6.19 7.85
C GLY A 37 8.45 -6.07 6.33
N GLY A 38 8.96 -7.08 5.61
CA GLY A 38 8.86 -7.18 4.15
C GLY A 38 9.43 -5.94 3.45
N LEU A 39 8.58 -5.18 2.76
CA LEU A 39 8.94 -3.95 2.04
C LEU A 39 9.72 -2.95 2.91
N TRP A 40 9.33 -2.78 4.17
CA TRP A 40 9.88 -1.77 5.07
C TRP A 40 11.22 -2.17 5.71
N ASN A 41 11.61 -3.44 5.55
CA ASN A 41 12.92 -3.92 5.99
C ASN A 41 13.96 -3.64 4.91
N TYR A 42 14.52 -2.44 4.96
CA TYR A 42 15.55 -1.97 4.05
C TYR A 42 16.79 -2.88 4.08
N THR A 43 17.33 -3.13 2.89
CA THR A 43 18.58 -3.88 2.70
C THR A 43 19.44 -3.15 1.67
N GLU A 44 20.75 -3.18 1.83
CA GLU A 44 21.69 -2.48 0.93
C GLU A 44 21.60 -2.97 -0.52
N SER A 45 21.19 -4.23 -0.76
CA SER A 45 20.99 -4.81 -2.09
C SER A 45 19.51 -5.11 -2.38
N ALA A 46 19.01 -4.74 -3.56
CA ALA A 46 17.67 -5.13 -4.01
C ALA A 46 17.66 -6.57 -4.54
N LYS A 47 16.72 -7.39 -4.08
CA LYS A 47 16.49 -8.76 -4.59
C LYS A 47 15.22 -8.79 -5.44
N TYR A 48 15.31 -9.36 -6.64
CA TYR A 48 14.15 -9.50 -7.52
C TYR A 48 13.04 -10.32 -6.86
N GLY A 49 11.77 -9.89 -7.01
CA GLY A 49 10.64 -10.53 -6.35
C GLY A 49 10.49 -10.18 -4.87
N LYS A 50 11.41 -9.42 -4.26
CA LYS A 50 11.29 -8.85 -2.91
C LYS A 50 10.85 -7.39 -2.97
N GLY A 51 9.96 -7.00 -2.06
CA GLY A 51 9.65 -5.59 -1.84
C GLY A 51 10.92 -4.83 -1.46
N SER A 52 11.04 -3.59 -1.91
CA SER A 52 12.26 -2.80 -1.77
C SER A 52 11.92 -1.34 -1.53
N VAL A 53 12.55 -0.73 -0.54
CA VAL A 53 12.56 0.73 -0.30
C VAL A 53 13.98 1.25 -0.43
N TYR A 54 14.13 2.55 -0.71
CA TYR A 54 15.40 3.25 -0.66
C TYR A 54 15.66 3.85 0.73
N LYS A 55 16.92 4.15 1.03
CA LYS A 55 17.39 4.52 2.37
C LYS A 55 16.74 5.78 2.94
N SER A 56 16.39 6.72 2.07
CA SER A 56 15.73 7.98 2.39
C SER A 56 14.20 7.86 2.49
N CYS A 57 13.62 6.65 2.35
CA CYS A 57 12.17 6.48 2.29
C CYS A 57 11.49 6.82 3.62
N VAL A 58 10.52 7.74 3.54
CA VAL A 58 9.62 8.15 4.62
C VAL A 58 8.19 7.88 4.17
N ILE A 59 7.39 7.23 5.03
CA ILE A 59 5.99 6.95 4.72
C ILE A 59 5.21 8.25 4.44
N ASN A 60 4.20 8.14 3.57
CA ASN A 60 3.38 9.27 3.13
C ASN A 60 2.07 9.43 3.92
N THR A 61 1.83 8.59 4.93
CA THR A 61 0.69 8.68 5.85
C THR A 61 1.20 8.88 7.28
N SER A 62 0.50 9.71 8.05
CA SER A 62 0.83 10.01 9.44
C SER A 62 0.77 8.76 10.33
N LYS A 63 1.58 8.73 11.40
CA LYS A 63 1.77 7.57 12.28
C LYS A 63 0.44 7.05 12.86
N GLU A 64 -0.48 7.95 13.22
CA GLU A 64 -1.79 7.61 13.77
C GLU A 64 -2.73 7.02 12.70
N MET A 65 -2.63 7.48 11.45
CA MET A 65 -3.43 6.97 10.34
C MET A 65 -2.91 5.61 9.81
N MET A 66 -1.62 5.33 9.95
CA MET A 66 -1.03 4.02 9.60
C MET A 66 -1.08 2.97 10.71
N ALA A 67 -1.52 3.34 11.91
CA ALA A 67 -1.54 2.44 13.05
C ALA A 67 -2.48 1.24 12.82
N PHE A 68 -2.13 0.09 13.38
CA PHE A 68 -3.12 -0.95 13.67
C PHE A 68 -4.12 -0.42 14.69
N SER A 69 -5.39 -0.79 14.52
CA SER A 69 -6.53 -0.19 15.22
C SER A 69 -6.48 -0.31 16.74
N ASP A 70 -5.73 -1.28 17.27
CA ASP A 70 -5.57 -1.52 18.71
C ASP A 70 -4.12 -1.35 19.20
N PHE A 71 -3.23 -0.77 18.40
CA PHE A 71 -1.83 -0.57 18.79
C PHE A 71 -1.25 0.73 18.21
N PRO A 72 -1.36 1.88 18.90
CA PRO A 72 -0.82 3.14 18.40
C PRO A 72 0.72 3.12 18.40
N PRO A 73 1.37 3.83 17.48
CA PRO A 73 2.81 4.07 17.53
C PRO A 73 3.21 4.81 18.82
N PRO A 74 4.44 4.62 19.32
CA PRO A 74 4.95 5.36 20.46
C PRO A 74 4.86 6.89 20.28
N LYS A 75 4.56 7.62 21.35
CA LYS A 75 4.41 9.08 21.30
C LYS A 75 5.65 9.81 20.75
N HIS A 76 6.83 9.35 21.12
CA HIS A 76 8.11 9.95 20.73
C HIS A 76 8.48 9.71 19.25
N PHE A 77 7.75 8.86 18.52
CA PHE A 77 7.98 8.69 17.09
C PHE A 77 7.59 9.98 16.34
N PRO A 78 8.28 10.31 15.23
CA PRO A 78 7.91 11.45 14.40
C PRO A 78 6.54 11.23 13.75
N THR A 79 5.88 12.31 13.32
CA THR A 79 4.57 12.23 12.65
C THR A 79 4.57 11.38 11.38
N PHE A 80 5.59 11.53 10.55
CA PHE A 80 5.81 10.69 9.36
C PHE A 80 7.07 9.87 9.60
N LEU A 81 6.94 8.56 9.50
CA LEU A 81 7.97 7.61 9.90
C LEU A 81 8.95 7.33 8.75
N PRO A 82 10.27 7.55 8.95
CA PRO A 82 11.28 6.87 8.15
C PRO A 82 11.07 5.35 8.16
N HIS A 83 11.50 4.65 7.12
CA HIS A 83 11.30 3.20 7.00
C HIS A 83 11.83 2.41 8.22
N THR A 84 12.88 2.91 8.89
CA THR A 84 13.44 2.34 10.12
C THR A 84 12.44 2.37 11.28
N TYR A 85 11.75 3.48 11.49
CA TYR A 85 10.70 3.62 12.50
C TYR A 85 9.46 2.78 12.17
N VAL A 86 9.12 2.62 10.87
CA VAL A 86 8.04 1.71 10.47
C VAL A 86 8.38 0.26 10.83
N LEU A 87 9.61 -0.18 10.54
CA LEU A 87 10.08 -1.51 10.92
C LEU A 87 10.11 -1.68 12.46
N GLU A 88 10.57 -0.66 13.19
CA GLU A 88 10.55 -0.67 14.66
C GLU A 88 9.12 -0.82 15.20
N TYR A 89 8.16 -0.07 14.65
CA TYR A 89 6.74 -0.21 15.00
C TYR A 89 6.23 -1.64 14.78
N PHE A 90 6.59 -2.28 13.67
CA PHE A 90 6.23 -3.69 13.41
C PHE A 90 6.88 -4.66 14.41
N ARG A 91 8.14 -4.43 14.80
CA ARG A 91 8.81 -5.22 15.84
C ARG A 91 8.14 -5.05 17.20
N LEU A 92 7.74 -3.82 17.55
CA LEU A 92 6.97 -3.55 18.77
C LEU A 92 5.62 -4.27 18.76
N TYR A 93 4.90 -4.22 17.64
CA TYR A 93 3.63 -4.94 17.46
C TYR A 93 3.82 -6.46 17.60
N ALA A 94 4.79 -7.03 16.88
CA ALA A 94 5.10 -8.45 16.91
C ALA A 94 5.50 -8.94 18.31
N LYS A 95 6.30 -8.14 19.03
CA LYS A 95 6.68 -8.41 20.42
C LYS A 95 5.48 -8.35 21.37
N ASN A 96 4.67 -7.29 21.27
CA ASN A 96 3.52 -7.08 22.16
C ASN A 96 2.51 -8.23 22.11
N PHE A 97 2.25 -8.76 20.91
CA PHE A 97 1.29 -9.85 20.70
C PHE A 97 1.93 -11.25 20.56
N GLY A 98 3.24 -11.38 20.81
CA GLY A 98 3.94 -12.68 20.75
C GLY A 98 3.95 -13.35 19.37
N LEU A 99 3.90 -12.57 18.29
CA LEU A 99 3.65 -13.07 16.92
C LEU A 99 4.84 -13.85 16.33
N LEU A 100 6.05 -13.57 16.79
CA LEU A 100 7.28 -14.19 16.26
C LEU A 100 7.30 -15.72 16.43
N ASN A 101 6.60 -16.24 17.44
CA ASN A 101 6.51 -17.68 17.71
C ASN A 101 5.81 -18.48 16.59
N TYR A 102 5.11 -17.79 15.68
CA TYR A 102 4.36 -18.41 14.60
C TYR A 102 5.03 -18.23 13.23
N ILE A 103 6.24 -17.66 13.19
CA ILE A 103 6.94 -17.34 11.94
C ILE A 103 8.10 -18.29 11.71
N ASN A 104 8.04 -18.99 10.58
CA ASN A 104 9.14 -19.79 10.05
C ASN A 104 9.93 -18.91 9.07
N PHE A 105 11.02 -18.33 9.55
CA PHE A 105 11.95 -17.54 8.73
C PHE A 105 12.73 -18.43 7.76
N LYS A 106 13.36 -17.80 6.76
CA LYS A 106 14.14 -18.46 5.72
C LYS A 106 13.38 -19.62 5.06
N THR A 107 12.07 -19.48 4.96
CA THR A 107 11.15 -20.51 4.46
C THR A 107 10.30 -19.93 3.34
N ALA A 108 10.58 -20.34 2.11
CA ALA A 108 9.93 -19.83 0.91
C ALA A 108 8.83 -20.78 0.44
N ILE A 109 7.64 -20.26 0.13
CA ILE A 109 6.57 -21.04 -0.49
C ILE A 109 6.92 -21.34 -1.95
N GLU A 110 6.76 -22.60 -2.34
CA GLU A 110 6.93 -23.07 -3.71
C GLU A 110 5.58 -23.22 -4.42
N SER A 111 4.61 -23.89 -3.79
CA SER A 111 3.25 -24.05 -4.35
C SER A 111 2.17 -24.11 -3.28
N ILE A 112 0.96 -23.72 -3.68
CA ILE A 112 -0.28 -23.82 -2.92
C ILE A 112 -1.32 -24.45 -3.85
N GLU A 113 -1.73 -25.66 -3.50
CA GLU A 113 -2.61 -26.48 -4.30
C GLU A 113 -3.84 -26.88 -3.50
N GLN A 114 -4.98 -27.00 -4.17
CA GLN A 114 -6.16 -27.60 -3.56
C GLN A 114 -5.86 -29.07 -3.24
N CYS A 115 -6.23 -29.54 -2.04
CA CYS A 115 -6.13 -30.97 -1.75
C CYS A 115 -7.07 -31.78 -2.66
N PRO A 116 -6.79 -33.09 -2.91
CA PRO A 116 -7.69 -33.94 -3.70
C PRO A 116 -9.13 -33.99 -3.18
N ASP A 117 -9.33 -33.78 -1.87
CA ASP A 117 -10.62 -33.72 -1.19
C ASP A 117 -11.08 -32.27 -0.89
N PHE A 118 -10.60 -31.29 -1.66
CA PHE A 118 -10.94 -29.87 -1.47
C PHE A 118 -12.45 -29.63 -1.52
N GLU A 119 -13.17 -30.30 -2.43
CA GLU A 119 -14.61 -30.14 -2.55
C GLU A 119 -15.39 -30.49 -1.27
N GLN A 120 -14.86 -31.41 -0.46
CA GLN A 120 -15.44 -31.80 0.82
C GLN A 120 -14.89 -31.00 1.99
N THR A 121 -13.59 -30.66 1.96
CA THR A 121 -12.88 -30.14 3.14
C THR A 121 -12.44 -28.68 3.06
N GLY A 122 -12.29 -28.14 1.85
CA GLY A 122 -11.75 -26.81 1.59
C GLY A 122 -10.26 -26.65 1.94
N ARG A 123 -9.51 -27.75 2.12
CA ARG A 123 -8.12 -27.73 2.59
C ARG A 123 -7.10 -27.57 1.47
N TRP A 124 -5.98 -26.95 1.83
CA TRP A 124 -4.90 -26.63 0.91
C TRP A 124 -3.63 -27.41 1.27
N LYS A 125 -2.94 -27.92 0.25
CA LYS A 125 -1.58 -28.42 0.36
C LYS A 125 -0.62 -27.27 0.06
N VAL A 126 0.25 -26.95 1.03
CA VAL A 126 1.23 -25.87 0.92
C VAL A 126 2.62 -26.50 0.91
N ALA A 127 3.33 -26.37 -0.21
CA ALA A 127 4.71 -26.78 -0.37
C ALA A 127 5.66 -25.60 -0.13
N TYR A 128 6.70 -25.83 0.66
CA TYR A 128 7.67 -24.81 1.02
C TYR A 128 9.07 -25.38 1.15
N HIS A 129 10.08 -24.55 0.87
CA HIS A 129 11.49 -24.84 1.02
C HIS A 129 12.08 -24.10 2.21
N SER A 130 12.67 -24.82 3.16
CA SER A 130 13.41 -24.22 4.27
C SER A 130 14.89 -24.12 3.92
N ALA A 131 15.42 -22.91 3.82
CA ALA A 131 16.86 -22.70 3.61
C ALA A 131 17.70 -23.02 4.87
N ILE A 132 17.06 -23.27 6.03
CA ILE A 132 17.75 -23.70 7.25
C ILE A 132 18.06 -25.20 7.20
N THR A 133 17.09 -26.02 6.79
CA THR A 133 17.25 -27.48 6.70
C THR A 133 17.67 -27.95 5.31
N GLY A 134 17.50 -27.11 4.28
CA GLY A 134 17.71 -27.47 2.87
C GLY A 134 16.61 -28.38 2.30
N GLN A 135 15.51 -28.58 3.04
CA GLN A 135 14.44 -29.50 2.66
C GLN A 135 13.22 -28.78 2.12
N THR A 136 12.57 -29.41 1.15
CA THR A 136 11.23 -29.07 0.69
C THR A 136 10.22 -29.99 1.37
N VAL A 137 9.22 -29.39 2.00
CA VAL A 137 8.16 -30.09 2.74
C VAL A 137 6.81 -29.64 2.24
N SER A 138 5.82 -30.51 2.29
CA SER A 138 4.42 -30.16 2.07
C SER A 138 3.58 -30.46 3.30
N GLU A 139 2.70 -29.52 3.64
CA GLU A 139 1.76 -29.66 4.76
C GLU A 139 0.35 -29.26 4.34
N VAL A 140 -0.64 -29.75 5.08
CA VAL A 140 -2.06 -29.46 4.85
C VAL A 140 -2.58 -28.43 5.84
N PHE A 141 -3.33 -27.46 5.33
CA PHE A 141 -3.93 -26.34 6.07
C PHE A 141 -5.42 -26.20 5.79
N ASP A 142 -6.17 -25.73 6.79
CA ASP A 142 -7.61 -25.48 6.70
C ASP A 142 -7.92 -24.13 6.04
N GLY A 143 -6.95 -23.22 6.00
CA GLY A 143 -7.05 -21.96 5.29
C GLY A 143 -5.70 -21.36 4.93
N VAL A 144 -5.71 -20.43 3.98
CA VAL A 144 -4.53 -19.74 3.45
C VAL A 144 -4.78 -18.24 3.37
N MET A 145 -3.85 -17.46 3.91
CA MET A 145 -3.79 -16.00 3.79
C MET A 145 -2.56 -15.60 2.98
N VAL A 146 -2.76 -15.10 1.77
CA VAL A 146 -1.68 -14.66 0.88
C VAL A 146 -1.31 -13.22 1.23
N CYS A 147 -0.15 -13.03 1.86
CA CYS A 147 0.36 -11.74 2.34
C CYS A 147 1.70 -11.33 1.67
N SER A 148 1.93 -11.80 0.43
CA SER A 148 3.21 -11.67 -0.29
C SER A 148 3.51 -10.27 -0.86
N GLY A 149 2.52 -9.37 -0.80
CA GLY A 149 2.62 -7.99 -1.29
C GLY A 149 2.67 -7.87 -2.82
N HIS A 150 2.51 -6.64 -3.33
CA HIS A 150 2.33 -6.39 -4.77
C HIS A 150 3.35 -5.43 -5.40
N HIS A 151 4.33 -4.95 -4.64
CA HIS A 151 5.43 -4.09 -5.11
C HIS A 151 6.76 -4.85 -5.24
N THR A 152 6.72 -5.98 -5.95
CA THR A 152 7.82 -6.96 -5.98
C THR A 152 8.44 -7.19 -7.36
N HIS A 153 7.66 -7.02 -8.44
CA HIS A 153 8.12 -7.24 -9.81
C HIS A 153 8.14 -5.91 -10.57
N PRO A 154 9.33 -5.33 -10.83
CA PRO A 154 9.48 -4.12 -11.63
C PRO A 154 8.73 -4.16 -12.95
N PHE A 155 8.02 -3.09 -13.28
CA PHE A 155 7.43 -2.92 -14.62
C PHE A 155 8.34 -2.04 -15.47
N LEU A 156 9.02 -2.65 -16.44
CA LEU A 156 9.86 -1.93 -17.40
C LEU A 156 9.09 -1.74 -18.72
N PRO A 157 8.71 -0.50 -19.09
CA PRO A 157 8.12 -0.25 -20.39
C PRO A 157 9.16 -0.43 -21.51
N ALA A 158 8.68 -0.84 -22.69
CA ALA A 158 9.49 -0.80 -23.91
C ALA A 158 9.59 0.65 -24.40
N PHE A 159 10.81 1.11 -24.65
CA PHE A 159 11.11 2.37 -25.32
C PHE A 159 11.98 2.07 -26.53
N ASP A 160 11.68 2.72 -27.65
CA ASP A 160 12.43 2.54 -28.89
C ASP A 160 13.88 3.02 -28.72
N GLY A 161 14.84 2.20 -29.15
CA GLY A 161 16.27 2.55 -29.10
C GLY A 161 16.93 2.43 -27.73
N VAL A 162 16.22 1.94 -26.69
CA VAL A 162 16.80 1.86 -25.32
C VAL A 162 18.05 0.97 -25.28
N GLU A 163 18.14 -0.01 -26.18
CA GLU A 163 19.30 -0.87 -26.40
C GLU A 163 20.53 -0.14 -26.96
N LYS A 164 20.33 1.03 -27.58
CA LYS A 164 21.38 1.90 -28.13
C LYS A 164 21.95 2.86 -27.07
N PHE A 165 21.26 3.03 -25.96
CA PHE A 165 21.69 3.93 -24.90
C PHE A 165 22.96 3.39 -24.20
N HIS A 166 24.07 4.11 -24.34
CA HIS A 166 25.35 3.70 -23.75
C HIS A 166 25.50 3.98 -22.25
N GLY A 167 24.56 4.72 -21.65
CA GLY A 167 24.56 5.00 -20.21
C GLY A 167 23.98 3.85 -19.38
N THR A 168 23.83 4.08 -18.08
CA THR A 168 23.25 3.07 -17.17
C THR A 168 21.73 3.17 -17.13
N THR A 169 21.03 2.05 -17.25
CA THR A 169 19.58 1.98 -16.99
C THR A 169 19.29 1.16 -15.74
N MET A 170 18.27 1.55 -14.99
CA MET A 170 17.76 0.77 -13.86
C MET A 170 16.30 1.07 -13.55
N HIS A 171 15.65 0.19 -12.79
CA HIS A 171 14.33 0.47 -12.22
C HIS A 171 14.46 1.09 -10.81
N SER A 172 13.46 1.85 -10.37
CA SER A 172 13.40 2.44 -9.02
C SER A 172 13.52 1.39 -7.90
N HIS A 173 13.16 0.14 -8.17
CA HIS A 173 13.33 -1.00 -7.25
C HIS A 173 14.79 -1.24 -6.84
N SER A 174 15.73 -0.97 -7.75
CA SER A 174 17.16 -1.13 -7.55
C SER A 174 17.82 0.13 -6.95
N TYR A 175 17.12 1.26 -6.93
CA TYR A 175 17.64 2.48 -6.29
C TYR A 175 17.77 2.27 -4.78
N ARG A 176 18.86 2.79 -4.20
CA ARG A 176 19.19 2.61 -2.78
C ARG A 176 19.52 3.93 -2.12
N SER A 177 20.45 4.66 -2.72
CA SER A 177 20.96 5.92 -2.21
C SER A 177 21.56 6.75 -3.36
N PRO A 178 21.72 8.07 -3.16
CA PRO A 178 22.11 8.97 -4.23
C PRO A 178 23.62 8.95 -4.54
N GLN A 179 24.47 8.43 -3.64
CA GLN A 179 25.93 8.57 -3.73
C GLN A 179 26.56 7.99 -5.00
N GLN A 180 25.97 6.95 -5.61
CA GLN A 180 26.46 6.36 -6.87
C GLN A 180 26.19 7.25 -8.11
N PHE A 181 25.46 8.35 -7.93
CA PHE A 181 25.05 9.29 -8.96
C PHE A 181 25.73 10.66 -8.84
N THR A 182 26.73 10.79 -7.98
CA THR A 182 27.52 12.02 -7.82
C THR A 182 28.05 12.51 -9.16
N ASP A 183 27.84 13.80 -9.44
CA ASP A 183 28.22 14.53 -10.65
C ASP A 183 27.59 14.04 -11.97
N LYS A 184 26.68 13.06 -11.91
CA LYS A 184 26.00 12.53 -13.10
C LYS A 184 24.75 13.33 -13.47
N LYS A 185 24.40 13.34 -14.75
CA LYS A 185 23.09 13.76 -15.25
C LYS A 185 22.15 12.57 -15.24
N VAL A 186 21.06 12.67 -14.50
CA VAL A 186 20.13 11.55 -14.28
C VAL A 186 18.75 11.89 -14.81
N LEU A 187 18.17 11.01 -15.62
CA LEU A 187 16.77 11.05 -16.03
C LEU A 187 15.95 10.08 -15.16
N VAL A 188 14.92 10.57 -14.49
CA VAL A 188 13.92 9.74 -13.82
C VAL A 188 12.65 9.72 -14.68
N VAL A 189 12.18 8.54 -15.05
CA VAL A 189 10.99 8.35 -15.90
C VAL A 189 9.80 7.94 -15.03
N GLY A 190 8.75 8.76 -15.04
CA GLY A 190 7.54 8.60 -14.23
C GLY A 190 7.33 9.77 -13.28
N ILE A 191 6.15 9.86 -12.68
CA ILE A 191 5.81 10.90 -11.69
C ILE A 191 5.05 10.35 -10.48
N GLY A 192 5.21 9.05 -10.20
CA GLY A 192 4.71 8.46 -8.95
C GLY A 192 5.55 8.86 -7.73
N ASN A 193 5.12 8.47 -6.53
CA ASN A 193 5.83 8.75 -5.28
C ASN A 193 7.32 8.39 -5.36
N SER A 194 7.64 7.16 -5.80
CA SER A 194 9.04 6.75 -5.97
C SER A 194 9.81 7.59 -6.98
N ALA A 195 9.18 8.02 -8.08
CA ALA A 195 9.85 8.83 -9.09
C ALA A 195 10.26 10.20 -8.51
N VAL A 196 9.32 10.84 -7.82
CA VAL A 196 9.53 12.17 -7.25
C VAL A 196 10.50 12.12 -6.07
N ASP A 197 10.35 11.16 -5.16
CA ASP A 197 11.26 11.02 -4.02
C ASP A 197 12.71 10.74 -4.48
N ILE A 198 12.89 9.84 -5.47
CA ILE A 198 14.21 9.56 -6.05
C ILE A 198 14.76 10.80 -6.76
N ALA A 199 13.96 11.51 -7.56
CA ALA A 199 14.40 12.71 -8.24
C ALA A 199 14.85 13.79 -7.25
N VAL A 200 14.11 13.99 -6.16
CA VAL A 200 14.46 14.92 -5.07
C VAL A 200 15.74 14.49 -4.36
N ASP A 201 15.87 13.22 -3.99
CA ASP A 201 17.03 12.68 -3.29
C ASP A 201 18.32 12.80 -4.13
N LEU A 202 18.22 12.57 -5.44
CA LEU A 202 19.31 12.74 -6.40
C LEU A 202 19.84 14.18 -6.46
N THR A 203 19.02 15.20 -6.20
CA THR A 203 19.46 16.62 -6.23
C THR A 203 20.55 16.96 -5.21
N ASN A 204 20.84 16.05 -4.28
CA ASN A 204 21.90 16.20 -3.29
C ASN A 204 23.28 15.84 -3.84
N THR A 205 23.37 15.12 -4.98
CA THR A 205 24.64 14.58 -5.51
C THR A 205 24.78 14.67 -7.03
N ALA A 206 23.69 14.52 -7.78
CA ALA A 206 23.69 14.58 -9.24
C ALA A 206 23.97 16.01 -9.73
N SER A 207 24.66 16.13 -10.88
CA SER A 207 24.94 17.43 -11.50
C SER A 207 23.69 18.06 -12.13
N GLN A 208 22.75 17.23 -12.59
CA GLN A 208 21.43 17.65 -13.06
C GLN A 208 20.43 16.48 -12.99
N VAL A 209 19.18 16.76 -12.61
CA VAL A 209 18.10 15.77 -12.58
C VAL A 209 17.00 16.18 -13.54
N TYR A 210 16.62 15.28 -14.44
CA TYR A 210 15.46 15.43 -15.31
C TYR A 210 14.34 14.51 -14.82
N LEU A 211 13.11 15.02 -14.76
CA LEU A 211 11.94 14.24 -14.38
C LEU A 211 10.95 14.21 -15.55
N SER A 212 10.85 13.05 -16.20
CA SER A 212 9.98 12.85 -17.37
C SER A 212 8.60 12.35 -16.94
N THR A 213 7.55 13.04 -17.36
CA THR A 213 6.17 12.63 -17.13
C THR A 213 5.33 12.65 -18.40
N ARG A 214 4.48 11.63 -18.56
CA ARG A 214 3.56 11.53 -19.70
C ARG A 214 2.28 12.35 -19.52
N ARG A 215 1.77 12.44 -18.30
CA ARG A 215 0.42 12.98 -18.02
C ARG A 215 0.40 13.98 -16.88
N GLY A 216 1.55 14.33 -16.29
CA GLY A 216 1.59 15.09 -15.03
C GLY A 216 1.02 14.29 -13.85
N ALA A 217 0.97 14.92 -12.68
CA ALA A 217 0.29 14.43 -11.48
C ALA A 217 0.02 15.59 -10.53
N TRP A 218 -1.05 15.49 -9.74
CA TRP A 218 -1.26 16.38 -8.61
C TRP A 218 -0.26 16.02 -7.50
N VAL A 219 0.66 16.94 -7.22
CA VAL A 219 1.67 16.87 -6.18
C VAL A 219 1.12 17.54 -4.92
N ILE A 220 1.04 16.78 -3.84
CA ILE A 220 0.49 17.23 -2.56
C ILE A 220 1.55 17.06 -1.48
N SER A 221 1.62 18.03 -0.57
CA SER A 221 2.53 18.03 0.58
C SER A 221 1.98 17.15 1.71
N ARG A 222 2.87 16.51 2.49
CA ARG A 222 2.50 15.83 3.74
C ARG A 222 1.96 16.84 4.77
N LYS A 223 2.46 18.08 4.71
CA LYS A 223 1.99 19.22 5.50
C LYS A 223 0.68 19.73 4.93
N GLY A 224 -0.39 19.63 5.71
CA GLY A 224 -1.68 20.29 5.50
C GLY A 224 -1.75 21.65 6.20
N PHE A 225 -2.96 22.16 6.37
CA PHE A 225 -3.21 23.45 7.03
C PHE A 225 -2.62 23.48 8.45
N TRP A 226 -1.99 24.59 8.80
CA TRP A 226 -1.34 24.82 10.10
C TRP A 226 -0.26 23.78 10.47
N GLY A 227 0.31 23.08 9.49
CA GLY A 227 1.32 22.05 9.72
C GLY A 227 0.76 20.71 10.21
N LEU A 228 -0.56 20.56 10.28
CA LEU A 228 -1.20 19.27 10.56
C LEU A 228 -1.00 18.30 9.39
N PRO A 229 -0.97 16.98 9.60
CA PRO A 229 -0.87 16.03 8.50
C PRO A 229 -2.04 16.11 7.54
N ALA A 230 -1.72 16.24 6.25
CA ALA A 230 -2.71 16.39 5.19
C ALA A 230 -3.66 15.19 5.12
N ASP A 231 -3.16 13.97 5.37
CA ASP A 231 -3.93 12.74 5.35
C ASP A 231 -4.93 12.65 6.51
N ALA A 232 -4.55 13.08 7.72
CA ALA A 232 -5.43 13.12 8.87
C ALA A 232 -6.55 14.16 8.69
N VAL A 233 -6.23 15.32 8.08
CA VAL A 233 -7.23 16.35 7.75
C VAL A 233 -8.15 15.87 6.63
N ALA A 234 -7.60 15.24 5.58
CA ALA A 234 -8.36 14.78 4.43
C ALA A 234 -9.28 13.60 4.76
N ASN A 235 -8.78 12.60 5.51
CA ASN A 235 -9.55 11.42 5.92
C ASN A 235 -10.50 11.74 7.07
N ASN A 236 -11.56 12.47 6.75
CA ASN A 236 -12.56 12.94 7.69
C ASN A 236 -13.95 12.51 7.23
N ARG A 237 -14.73 11.89 8.11
CA ARG A 237 -16.04 11.33 7.77
C ARG A 237 -16.99 12.39 7.20
N LEU A 238 -17.04 13.59 7.77
CA LEU A 238 -17.91 14.66 7.27
C LEU A 238 -17.44 15.20 5.90
N LEU A 239 -16.13 15.37 5.69
CA LEU A 239 -15.62 15.83 4.40
C LEU A 239 -15.97 14.87 3.27
N PHE A 240 -15.90 13.56 3.52
CA PHE A 240 -16.25 12.53 2.54
C PHE A 240 -17.77 12.43 2.25
N GLN A 241 -18.64 13.11 3.02
CA GLN A 241 -20.07 13.24 2.70
C GLN A 241 -20.37 14.39 1.73
N LEU A 242 -19.39 15.26 1.43
CA LEU A 242 -19.59 16.36 0.50
C LEU A 242 -19.74 15.85 -0.95
N PRO A 243 -20.47 16.58 -1.81
CA PRO A 243 -20.54 16.24 -3.24
C PRO A 243 -19.14 16.16 -3.87
N ARG A 244 -18.89 15.12 -4.69
CA ARG A 244 -17.57 14.84 -5.29
C ARG A 244 -17.01 16.04 -6.07
N ASN A 245 -17.84 16.81 -6.76
CA ASN A 245 -17.41 18.01 -7.48
C ASN A 245 -16.84 19.10 -6.55
N VAL A 246 -17.42 19.28 -5.36
CA VAL A 246 -16.94 20.22 -4.34
C VAL A 246 -15.60 19.73 -3.76
N LEU A 247 -15.50 18.44 -3.43
CA LEU A 247 -14.26 17.81 -2.98
C LEU A 247 -13.14 17.99 -4.02
N GLN A 248 -13.40 17.65 -5.29
CA GLN A 248 -12.45 17.82 -6.40
C GLN A 248 -11.96 19.26 -6.50
N TRP A 249 -12.88 20.23 -6.51
CA TRP A 249 -12.54 21.65 -6.56
C TRP A 249 -11.70 22.09 -5.36
N SER A 250 -12.05 21.66 -4.15
CA SER A 250 -11.34 22.03 -2.94
C SER A 250 -9.91 21.49 -2.92
N VAL A 251 -9.71 20.23 -3.32
CA VAL A 251 -8.39 19.59 -3.40
C VAL A 251 -7.55 20.24 -4.51
N GLU A 252 -8.15 20.56 -5.66
CA GLU A 252 -7.47 21.26 -6.76
C GLU A 252 -6.99 22.65 -6.34
N LYS A 253 -7.83 23.41 -5.63
CA LYS A 253 -7.45 24.73 -5.10
C LYS A 253 -6.36 24.64 -4.05
N MET A 254 -6.46 23.69 -3.12
CA MET A 254 -5.42 23.47 -2.11
C MET A 254 -4.08 23.06 -2.74
N ALA A 255 -4.11 22.16 -3.71
CA ALA A 255 -2.90 21.72 -4.42
C ALA A 255 -2.22 22.88 -5.16
N ASN A 256 -2.99 23.66 -5.92
CA ASN A 256 -2.46 24.81 -6.66
C ASN A 256 -2.06 25.99 -5.77
N PHE A 257 -2.67 26.15 -4.60
CA PHE A 257 -2.28 27.19 -3.64
C PHE A 257 -0.85 26.96 -3.12
N ASN A 258 -0.47 25.71 -2.86
CA ASN A 258 0.89 25.37 -2.44
C ASN A 258 1.90 25.45 -3.59
N PHE A 259 1.48 25.08 -4.80
CA PHE A 259 2.33 24.94 -5.96
C PHE A 259 1.47 24.95 -7.23
N ASP A 260 1.60 25.98 -8.08
CA ASP A 260 0.84 26.04 -9.34
C ASP A 260 1.34 25.00 -10.33
N HIS A 261 0.58 23.91 -10.49
CA HIS A 261 1.02 22.77 -11.26
C HIS A 261 1.17 23.08 -12.75
N GLU A 262 0.46 24.09 -13.26
CA GLU A 262 0.52 24.49 -14.67
C GLU A 262 1.84 25.20 -14.97
N THR A 263 2.14 26.24 -14.18
CA THR A 263 3.39 27.01 -14.27
C THR A 263 4.62 26.11 -14.20
N TYR A 264 4.59 25.05 -13.37
CA TYR A 264 5.71 24.14 -13.20
C TYR A 264 5.64 22.86 -14.05
N GLY A 265 4.72 22.79 -15.02
CA GLY A 265 4.71 21.75 -16.06
C GLY A 265 4.31 20.35 -15.60
N VAL A 266 3.64 20.21 -14.45
CA VAL A 266 3.19 18.91 -13.93
C VAL A 266 1.68 18.77 -13.79
N LYS A 267 0.90 19.78 -14.18
CA LYS A 267 -0.56 19.74 -14.15
C LYS A 267 -1.08 18.59 -15.02
N PRO A 268 -1.86 17.67 -14.45
CA PRO A 268 -2.43 16.59 -15.23
C PRO A 268 -3.72 17.00 -15.94
N THR A 269 -4.14 16.18 -16.90
CA THR A 269 -5.40 16.35 -17.64
C THR A 269 -6.64 15.85 -16.89
N HIS A 270 -6.47 15.29 -15.69
CA HIS A 270 -7.54 14.71 -14.86
C HIS A 270 -7.69 15.48 -13.55
N ARG A 271 -8.82 15.31 -12.85
CA ARG A 271 -9.04 15.97 -11.56
C ARG A 271 -8.30 15.25 -10.42
N PRO A 272 -8.05 15.90 -9.27
CA PRO A 272 -7.24 15.35 -8.19
C PRO A 272 -7.65 13.99 -7.63
N LEU A 273 -8.95 13.68 -7.58
CA LEU A 273 -9.47 12.43 -7.03
C LEU A 273 -9.66 11.34 -8.09
N ASP A 274 -9.30 11.60 -9.35
CA ASP A 274 -9.41 10.63 -10.45
C ASP A 274 -8.13 9.79 -10.62
N ALA A 275 -7.08 10.06 -9.84
CA ALA A 275 -5.88 9.25 -9.74
C ALA A 275 -5.23 9.45 -8.36
N HIS A 276 -4.37 8.53 -7.95
CA HIS A 276 -3.58 8.74 -6.74
C HIS A 276 -2.65 9.96 -6.91
N PRO A 277 -2.73 10.97 -6.01
CA PRO A 277 -1.80 12.07 -6.03
C PRO A 277 -0.40 11.60 -5.67
N THR A 278 0.60 12.40 -6.04
CA THR A 278 1.98 12.18 -5.65
C THR A 278 2.28 12.99 -4.41
N ILE A 279 2.81 12.35 -3.37
CA ILE A 279 3.08 12.99 -2.09
C ILE A 279 4.55 13.35 -2.01
N ASN A 280 4.87 14.65 -1.98
CA ASN A 280 6.23 15.12 -1.77
C ASN A 280 6.25 16.57 -1.28
N ASP A 281 7.18 16.88 -0.38
CA ASP A 281 7.28 18.19 0.29
C ASP A 281 8.30 19.15 -0.35
N GLU A 282 9.18 18.64 -1.23
CA GLU A 282 10.37 19.34 -1.73
C GLU A 282 10.37 19.58 -3.24
N LEU A 283 9.65 18.76 -4.02
CA LEU A 283 9.65 18.82 -5.48
C LEU A 283 9.41 20.24 -6.03
N PRO A 284 8.41 21.01 -5.54
CA PRO A 284 8.23 22.40 -5.95
C PRO A 284 9.50 23.24 -5.88
N THR A 285 10.19 23.20 -4.74
CA THR A 285 11.41 23.97 -4.50
C THR A 285 12.57 23.51 -5.37
N LYS A 286 12.67 22.19 -5.63
CA LYS A 286 13.72 21.67 -6.53
C LYS A 286 13.49 22.06 -7.99
N ILE A 287 12.24 22.19 -8.42
CA ILE A 287 11.90 22.72 -9.75
C ILE A 287 12.23 24.22 -9.81
N MET A 288 11.79 25.01 -8.82
CA MET A 288 12.04 26.46 -8.75
C MET A 288 13.52 26.83 -8.78
N THR A 289 14.37 26.01 -8.14
CA THR A 289 15.83 26.23 -8.10
C THR A 289 16.56 25.65 -9.32
N GLY A 290 15.85 25.04 -10.27
CA GLY A 290 16.43 24.43 -11.47
C GLY A 290 17.23 23.16 -11.22
N LYS A 291 17.18 22.59 -10.01
CA LYS A 291 17.81 21.31 -9.65
C LYS A 291 17.08 20.11 -10.26
N ILE A 292 15.78 20.26 -10.50
CA ILE A 292 14.98 19.30 -11.26
C ILE A 292 14.37 20.02 -12.45
N LYS A 293 14.59 19.50 -13.65
CA LYS A 293 13.96 19.96 -14.89
C LYS A 293 12.88 18.98 -15.31
N ILE A 294 11.64 19.47 -15.42
CA ILE A 294 10.53 18.66 -15.92
C ILE A 294 10.68 18.48 -17.43
N LYS A 295 10.43 17.25 -17.90
CA LYS A 295 10.41 16.89 -19.32
C LYS A 295 9.09 16.19 -19.66
N PRO A 296 8.62 16.31 -20.92
CA PRO A 296 7.50 15.50 -21.39
C PRO A 296 7.93 14.03 -21.49
N ASN A 297 7.03 13.19 -21.99
CA ASN A 297 7.33 11.77 -22.14
C ASN A 297 8.57 11.54 -23.02
N VAL A 298 9.33 10.49 -22.71
CA VAL A 298 10.40 10.00 -23.58
C VAL A 298 9.78 9.51 -24.88
N HIS A 299 10.33 9.96 -26.01
CA HIS A 299 9.96 9.50 -27.35
C HIS A 299 10.79 8.28 -27.73
N ASN A 300 12.11 8.43 -27.78
CA ASN A 300 13.05 7.36 -28.07
C ASN A 300 14.43 7.64 -27.44
N PHE A 301 15.28 6.63 -27.47
CA PHE A 301 16.70 6.73 -27.15
C PHE A 301 17.53 6.68 -28.42
N ASP A 302 18.70 7.31 -28.38
CA ASP A 302 19.73 7.22 -29.42
C ASP A 302 21.13 7.11 -28.80
N ASP A 303 22.15 6.98 -29.63
CA ASP A 303 23.55 6.79 -29.20
C ASP A 303 24.08 7.99 -28.39
N SER A 304 23.42 9.15 -28.48
CA SER A 304 23.85 10.42 -27.88
C SER A 304 23.05 10.83 -26.64
N GLY A 305 21.89 10.20 -26.38
CA GLY A 305 21.05 10.52 -25.21
C GLY A 305 19.58 10.11 -25.36
N VAL A 306 18.70 11.00 -24.90
CA VAL A 306 17.25 10.78 -24.84
C VAL A 306 16.51 11.89 -25.57
N VAL A 307 15.64 11.50 -26.51
CA VAL A 307 14.73 12.40 -27.24
C VAL A 307 13.37 12.40 -26.54
N PHE A 308 12.82 13.59 -26.30
CA PHE A 308 11.49 13.76 -25.70
C PHE A 308 10.45 14.16 -26.75
N HIS A 309 9.17 14.00 -26.42
CA HIS A 309 8.06 14.30 -27.33
C HIS A 309 7.93 15.78 -27.75
N ASP A 310 8.57 16.71 -27.04
CA ASP A 310 8.66 18.12 -27.45
C ASP A 310 9.80 18.40 -28.44
N GLY A 311 10.53 17.35 -28.86
CA GLY A 311 11.70 17.46 -29.73
C GLY A 311 12.99 17.84 -28.99
N SER A 312 12.95 18.09 -27.68
CA SER A 312 14.16 18.33 -26.91
C SER A 312 15.00 17.05 -26.78
N HIS A 313 16.32 17.22 -26.72
CA HIS A 313 17.28 16.14 -26.54
C HIS A 313 18.16 16.43 -25.33
N GLU A 314 18.39 15.42 -24.49
CA GLU A 314 19.29 15.55 -23.35
C GLU A 314 20.29 14.38 -23.32
N LYS A 315 21.57 14.72 -23.22
CA LYS A 315 22.61 13.76 -22.90
C LYS A 315 22.60 13.48 -21.39
N VAL A 316 22.29 12.25 -21.02
CA VAL A 316 22.21 11.77 -19.63
C VAL A 316 23.10 10.55 -19.43
N ASP A 317 23.64 10.39 -18.22
CA ASP A 317 24.53 9.28 -17.87
C ASP A 317 23.73 8.08 -17.33
N VAL A 318 22.59 8.36 -16.70
CA VAL A 318 21.75 7.33 -16.06
C VAL A 318 20.27 7.60 -16.31
N VAL A 319 19.52 6.54 -16.61
CA VAL A 319 18.05 6.54 -16.65
C VAL A 319 17.48 5.61 -15.57
N ILE A 320 16.63 6.17 -14.72
CA ILE A 320 15.90 5.43 -13.67
C ILE A 320 14.42 5.35 -14.05
N PHE A 321 13.96 4.15 -14.39
CA PHE A 321 12.55 3.87 -14.63
C PHE A 321 11.81 3.72 -13.30
N ALA A 322 11.03 4.74 -12.93
CA ALA A 322 10.14 4.72 -11.78
C ALA A 322 8.69 4.47 -12.24
N THR A 323 8.55 3.41 -13.03
CA THR A 323 7.36 3.10 -13.86
C THR A 323 6.38 2.15 -13.19
N GLY A 324 6.64 1.80 -11.93
CA GLY A 324 5.73 1.01 -11.09
C GLY A 324 6.05 -0.48 -11.13
N TYR A 325 5.06 -1.28 -10.74
CA TYR A 325 5.24 -2.72 -10.53
C TYR A 325 4.10 -3.50 -11.15
N SER A 326 4.41 -4.73 -11.56
CA SER A 326 3.41 -5.75 -11.85
C SER A 326 3.24 -6.66 -10.64
N TYR A 327 2.04 -7.20 -10.48
CA TYR A 327 1.75 -8.18 -9.44
C TYR A 327 1.62 -9.59 -10.02
N LYS A 328 2.23 -10.57 -9.35
CA LYS A 328 2.15 -12.00 -9.68
C LYS A 328 2.17 -12.83 -8.40
N ILE A 329 1.29 -13.83 -8.30
CA ILE A 329 1.29 -14.84 -7.24
C ILE A 329 1.83 -16.14 -7.84
N LYS A 330 3.15 -16.31 -7.86
CA LYS A 330 3.79 -17.41 -8.61
C LYS A 330 3.56 -18.81 -8.02
N PHE A 331 3.24 -18.87 -6.73
CA PHE A 331 3.02 -20.12 -6.00
C PHE A 331 1.54 -20.54 -5.99
N LEU A 332 0.67 -19.86 -6.73
CA LEU A 332 -0.75 -20.19 -6.82
C LEU A 332 -1.14 -20.28 -8.29
N ASP A 333 -1.96 -21.27 -8.63
CA ASP A 333 -2.42 -21.47 -10.00
C ASP A 333 -3.28 -20.29 -10.48
N GLU A 334 -3.13 -19.92 -11.76
CA GLU A 334 -3.86 -18.79 -12.37
C GLU A 334 -5.37 -19.01 -12.45
N SER A 335 -5.84 -20.26 -12.39
CA SER A 335 -7.27 -20.58 -12.29
C SER A 335 -7.87 -20.13 -10.96
N ILE A 336 -7.07 -20.09 -9.88
CA ILE A 336 -7.53 -19.65 -8.55
C ILE A 336 -7.50 -18.12 -8.45
N VAL A 337 -6.39 -17.49 -8.87
CA VAL A 337 -6.29 -16.02 -8.89
C VAL A 337 -5.64 -15.58 -10.20
N ASN A 338 -6.49 -15.15 -11.13
CA ASN A 338 -6.03 -14.56 -12.37
C ASN A 338 -5.70 -13.07 -12.15
N ILE A 339 -4.47 -12.68 -12.49
CA ILE A 339 -4.02 -11.29 -12.48
C ILE A 339 -3.59 -10.93 -13.90
N ASN A 340 -4.41 -10.14 -14.60
CA ASN A 340 -4.09 -9.64 -15.92
C ASN A 340 -3.93 -8.12 -15.87
N LYS A 341 -2.75 -7.60 -16.24
CA LYS A 341 -2.44 -6.15 -16.21
C LYS A 341 -2.80 -5.48 -14.87
N ASN A 342 -2.50 -6.17 -13.76
CA ASN A 342 -2.82 -5.79 -12.37
C ASN A 342 -4.33 -5.72 -12.03
N GLN A 343 -5.21 -6.19 -12.90
CA GLN A 343 -6.64 -6.35 -12.61
C GLN A 343 -6.90 -7.77 -12.11
N THR A 344 -7.77 -7.90 -11.10
CA THR A 344 -8.11 -9.18 -10.47
C THR A 344 -9.61 -9.32 -10.27
N CYS A 345 -10.13 -10.53 -10.43
CA CYS A 345 -11.53 -10.86 -10.13
C CYS A 345 -11.68 -11.38 -8.70
N LEU A 346 -11.31 -10.56 -7.71
CA LEU A 346 -11.40 -10.90 -6.29
C LEU A 346 -12.52 -10.09 -5.63
N TYR A 347 -13.45 -10.77 -4.96
CA TYR A 347 -14.50 -10.12 -4.19
C TYR A 347 -13.89 -9.29 -3.06
N LYS A 348 -14.22 -8.00 -3.06
CA LYS A 348 -13.60 -6.96 -2.22
C LYS A 348 -12.07 -6.99 -2.20
N TYR A 349 -11.42 -7.37 -3.31
CA TYR A 349 -9.97 -7.54 -3.43
C TYR A 349 -9.35 -8.63 -2.54
N MET A 350 -10.16 -9.57 -2.04
CA MET A 350 -9.72 -10.61 -1.10
C MET A 350 -10.02 -12.04 -1.57
N PHE A 351 -11.28 -12.33 -1.89
CA PHE A 351 -11.75 -13.70 -2.05
C PHE A 351 -11.92 -14.08 -3.52
N PRO A 352 -11.40 -15.23 -3.97
CA PRO A 352 -11.76 -15.78 -5.27
C PRO A 352 -13.21 -16.29 -5.25
N PRO A 353 -14.14 -15.67 -6.01
CA PRO A 353 -15.58 -15.91 -5.84
C PRO A 353 -16.04 -17.29 -6.34
N HIS A 354 -15.26 -17.94 -7.20
CA HIS A 354 -15.60 -19.24 -7.78
C HIS A 354 -15.26 -20.43 -6.85
N LEU A 355 -14.49 -20.20 -5.78
CA LEU A 355 -14.15 -21.26 -4.84
C LEU A 355 -15.37 -21.64 -4.02
N ARG A 356 -15.67 -22.95 -3.97
CA ARG A 356 -16.75 -23.50 -3.15
C ARG A 356 -16.57 -23.19 -1.65
N HIS A 357 -15.33 -23.28 -1.17
CA HIS A 357 -14.98 -23.02 0.22
C HIS A 357 -14.21 -21.70 0.31
N PRO A 358 -14.63 -20.74 1.15
CA PRO A 358 -13.94 -19.45 1.32
C PRO A 358 -12.70 -19.59 2.22
N SER A 359 -11.86 -20.58 1.95
CA SER A 359 -10.69 -20.93 2.75
C SER A 359 -9.39 -20.29 2.26
N LEU A 360 -9.40 -19.49 1.20
CA LEU A 360 -8.24 -18.71 0.73
C LEU A 360 -8.62 -17.25 0.58
N ALA A 361 -7.77 -16.34 1.06
CA ALA A 361 -7.88 -14.91 0.79
C ALA A 361 -6.52 -14.26 0.51
N VAL A 362 -6.54 -13.26 -0.36
CA VAL A 362 -5.42 -12.35 -0.60
C VAL A 362 -5.59 -11.13 0.30
N ILE A 363 -4.54 -10.78 1.05
CA ILE A 363 -4.55 -9.68 2.02
C ILE A 363 -3.58 -8.59 1.57
N GLY A 364 -4.02 -7.34 1.62
CA GLY A 364 -3.22 -6.17 1.27
C GLY A 364 -3.07 -5.92 -0.24
N LEU A 365 -3.87 -6.61 -1.08
CA LEU A 365 -3.95 -6.34 -2.52
C LEU A 365 -4.95 -5.23 -2.83
N VAL A 366 -4.72 -4.06 -2.26
CA VAL A 366 -5.56 -2.88 -2.43
C VAL A 366 -4.71 -1.63 -2.28
N GLN A 367 -4.96 -0.62 -3.10
CA GLN A 367 -4.31 0.68 -3.02
C GLN A 367 -5.35 1.74 -2.70
N ALA A 368 -5.53 2.04 -1.42
CA ALA A 368 -6.40 3.13 -1.02
C ALA A 368 -5.67 4.47 -1.02
N VAL A 369 -6.43 5.56 -1.14
CA VAL A 369 -5.99 6.90 -0.71
C VAL A 369 -5.93 6.91 0.82
N GLY A 370 -4.94 6.24 1.41
CA GLY A 370 -4.79 6.03 2.85
C GLY A 370 -3.81 4.89 3.16
N ALA A 371 -3.66 4.55 4.44
CA ALA A 371 -2.69 3.54 4.87
C ALA A 371 -3.19 2.10 4.66
N VAL A 372 -2.32 1.23 4.15
CA VAL A 372 -2.64 -0.19 3.88
C VAL A 372 -2.62 -1.08 5.14
N MET A 373 -1.91 -0.67 6.19
CA MET A 373 -1.80 -1.43 7.45
C MET A 373 -3.16 -1.65 8.12
N PRO A 374 -3.98 -0.61 8.39
CA PRO A 374 -5.32 -0.80 8.96
C PRO A 374 -6.27 -1.52 8.00
N ILE A 375 -6.10 -1.34 6.69
CA ILE A 375 -6.87 -2.10 5.70
C ILE A 375 -6.55 -3.60 5.81
N SER A 376 -5.28 -3.97 5.83
CA SER A 376 -4.86 -5.36 5.96
C SER A 376 -5.37 -5.98 7.25
N GLU A 377 -5.37 -5.23 8.35
CA GLU A 377 -5.96 -5.70 9.62
C GLU A 377 -7.45 -5.96 9.47
N MET A 378 -8.20 -5.02 8.88
CA MET A 378 -9.64 -5.17 8.70
C MET A 378 -9.98 -6.36 7.79
N GLN A 379 -9.23 -6.54 6.70
CA GLN A 379 -9.33 -7.72 5.83
C GLN A 379 -9.04 -9.02 6.59
N CYS A 380 -8.02 -9.04 7.45
CA CYS A 380 -7.70 -10.20 8.29
C CYS A 380 -8.81 -10.52 9.29
N ARG A 381 -9.36 -9.50 9.97
CA ARG A 381 -10.49 -9.66 10.90
C ARG A 381 -11.70 -10.28 10.20
N TRP A 382 -12.00 -9.88 8.96
CA TRP A 382 -13.10 -10.46 8.22
C TRP A 382 -12.80 -11.90 7.79
N TYR A 383 -11.64 -12.14 7.19
CA TYR A 383 -11.26 -13.47 6.72
C TYR A 383 -11.27 -14.52 7.83
N THR A 384 -10.68 -14.23 9.00
CA THR A 384 -10.62 -15.21 10.08
C THR A 384 -12.00 -15.57 10.62
N ARG A 385 -12.94 -14.62 10.61
CA ARG A 385 -14.35 -14.85 10.96
C ARG A 385 -15.09 -15.69 9.92
N VAL A 386 -14.84 -15.43 8.63
CA VAL A 386 -15.37 -16.26 7.53
C VAL A 386 -14.86 -17.69 7.65
N LEU A 387 -13.55 -17.86 7.84
CA LEU A 387 -12.94 -19.19 7.97
C LEU A 387 -13.46 -19.95 9.20
N LYS A 388 -13.71 -19.25 10.30
CA LYS A 388 -14.31 -19.82 11.52
C LYS A 388 -15.80 -20.14 11.37
N GLY A 389 -16.48 -19.54 10.40
CA GLY A 389 -17.93 -19.65 10.20
C GLY A 389 -18.77 -18.65 11.02
N SER A 390 -18.14 -17.63 11.61
CA SER A 390 -18.82 -16.53 12.31
C SER A 390 -19.32 -15.41 11.40
N SER A 391 -18.84 -15.38 10.15
CA SER A 391 -19.33 -14.54 9.05
C SER A 391 -19.47 -15.41 7.80
N THR A 392 -20.35 -15.04 6.87
CA THR A 392 -20.56 -15.78 5.62
C THR A 392 -20.37 -14.85 4.42
N LEU A 393 -19.81 -15.38 3.33
CA LEU A 393 -19.80 -14.65 2.07
C LEU A 393 -21.19 -14.69 1.42
N PRO A 394 -21.55 -13.68 0.60
CA PRO A 394 -22.77 -13.74 -0.19
C PRO A 394 -22.63 -14.75 -1.34
N SER A 395 -23.72 -14.94 -2.10
CA SER A 395 -23.72 -15.84 -3.26
C SER A 395 -22.72 -15.40 -4.33
N VAL A 396 -22.24 -16.36 -5.14
CA VAL A 396 -21.32 -16.08 -6.26
C VAL A 396 -21.86 -14.99 -7.20
N PRO A 397 -23.13 -14.99 -7.63
CA PRO A 397 -23.67 -13.91 -8.44
C PRO A 397 -23.57 -12.53 -7.77
N ALA A 398 -23.87 -12.44 -6.47
CA ALA A 398 -23.77 -11.17 -5.74
C ALA A 398 -22.31 -10.69 -5.62
N MET A 399 -21.36 -11.60 -5.37
CA MET A 399 -19.93 -11.28 -5.40
C MET A 399 -19.48 -10.78 -6.77
N MET A 400 -19.95 -11.41 -7.86
CA MET A 400 -19.62 -11.01 -9.23
C MET A 400 -20.23 -9.65 -9.58
N THR A 401 -21.43 -9.32 -9.10
CA THR A 401 -22.03 -7.98 -9.25
C THR A 401 -21.20 -6.92 -8.54
N ASP A 402 -20.73 -7.16 -7.30
CA ASP A 402 -19.83 -6.23 -6.59
C ASP A 402 -18.52 -6.02 -7.34
N ILE A 403 -17.90 -7.11 -7.82
CA ILE A 403 -16.67 -7.04 -8.62
C ILE A 403 -16.90 -6.18 -9.86
N GLN A 404 -17.98 -6.43 -10.62
CA GLN A 404 -18.27 -5.66 -11.82
C GLN A 404 -18.51 -4.18 -11.50
N ALA A 405 -19.26 -3.87 -10.44
CA ALA A 405 -19.48 -2.50 -10.01
C ALA A 405 -18.16 -1.78 -9.65
N LYS A 406 -17.21 -2.47 -9.02
CA LYS A 406 -15.87 -1.93 -8.73
C LYS A 406 -15.03 -1.75 -10.00
N LEU A 407 -15.12 -2.67 -10.95
CA LEU A 407 -14.47 -2.52 -12.26
C LEU A 407 -15.03 -1.33 -13.04
N ASP A 408 -16.34 -1.14 -12.99
CA ASP A 408 -17.02 0.00 -13.62
C ASP A 408 -16.65 1.32 -12.93
N HIS A 409 -16.60 1.33 -11.60
CA HIS A 409 -16.13 2.47 -10.82
C HIS A 409 -14.67 2.81 -11.14
N ASN A 410 -13.81 1.80 -11.35
CA ASN A 410 -12.42 2.00 -11.73
C ASN A 410 -12.27 2.65 -13.12
N ASN A 411 -13.28 2.60 -13.99
CA ASN A 411 -13.28 3.35 -15.25
C ASN A 411 -13.36 4.87 -15.03
N MET A 412 -13.78 5.34 -13.85
CA MET A 412 -13.71 6.76 -13.48
C MET A 412 -12.30 7.21 -13.13
N TYR A 413 -11.38 6.28 -12.83
CA TYR A 413 -9.98 6.60 -12.62
C TYR A 413 -9.21 6.65 -13.94
N VAL A 414 -8.06 7.32 -13.92
CA VAL A 414 -7.17 7.38 -15.09
C VAL A 414 -6.74 5.96 -15.48
N LYS A 415 -7.07 5.55 -16.71
CA LYS A 415 -6.70 4.23 -17.25
C LYS A 415 -5.17 4.02 -17.15
N SER A 416 -4.77 3.13 -16.26
CA SER A 416 -3.39 2.73 -15.97
C SER A 416 -3.38 1.46 -15.12
N GLN A 417 -2.37 0.59 -15.31
CA GLN A 417 -2.14 -0.58 -14.44
C GLN A 417 -1.87 -0.20 -12.98
N ARG A 418 -1.61 1.07 -12.67
CA ARG A 418 -1.44 1.59 -11.32
C ARG A 418 -2.77 1.79 -10.57
N HIS A 419 -3.90 1.91 -11.26
CA HIS A 419 -5.18 2.30 -10.65
C HIS A 419 -6.22 1.18 -10.65
N THR A 420 -5.82 -0.06 -10.95
CA THR A 420 -6.72 -1.21 -11.08
C THR A 420 -7.27 -1.73 -9.75
N ILE A 421 -6.63 -1.37 -8.64
CA ILE A 421 -7.00 -1.75 -7.27
C ILE A 421 -7.18 -0.51 -6.38
N GLN A 422 -7.57 0.62 -6.99
CA GLN A 422 -7.73 1.90 -6.30
C GLN A 422 -9.05 1.96 -5.53
N THR A 423 -9.04 2.52 -4.32
CA THR A 423 -10.26 2.77 -3.54
C THR A 423 -10.12 3.98 -2.61
N PHE A 424 -11.24 4.49 -2.08
CA PHE A 424 -11.22 5.47 -0.99
C PHE A 424 -11.17 4.75 0.35
N TRP A 425 -10.34 5.27 1.27
CA TRP A 425 -9.99 4.56 2.50
C TRP A 425 -11.20 4.37 3.42
N ILE A 426 -11.97 5.42 3.71
CA ILE A 426 -13.14 5.34 4.61
C ILE A 426 -14.21 4.41 4.03
N ASP A 427 -14.56 4.57 2.75
CA ASP A 427 -15.59 3.76 2.09
C ASP A 427 -15.26 2.28 2.15
N TYR A 428 -14.01 1.91 1.81
CA TYR A 428 -13.57 0.52 1.87
C TYR A 428 -13.50 -0.01 3.30
N MET A 429 -12.96 0.77 4.23
CA MET A 429 -12.85 0.37 5.63
C MET A 429 -14.23 0.15 6.26
N ASP A 430 -15.21 1.04 5.99
CA ASP A 430 -16.59 0.89 6.43
C ASP A 430 -17.28 -0.32 5.77
N GLU A 431 -17.04 -0.57 4.47
CA GLU A 431 -17.58 -1.73 3.75
C GLU A 431 -17.12 -3.06 4.37
N ILE A 432 -15.84 -3.19 4.72
CA ILE A 432 -15.35 -4.41 5.39
C ILE A 432 -15.76 -4.43 6.87
N ALA A 433 -15.80 -3.27 7.53
CA ALA A 433 -16.24 -3.19 8.92
C ALA A 433 -17.70 -3.60 9.11
N ASP A 434 -18.56 -3.36 8.12
CA ASP A 434 -19.93 -3.86 8.09
C ASP A 434 -19.97 -5.41 8.09
N GLU A 435 -19.13 -6.07 7.28
CA GLU A 435 -19.02 -7.54 7.24
C GLU A 435 -18.47 -8.15 8.54
N VAL A 436 -17.60 -7.41 9.23
CA VAL A 436 -17.06 -7.80 10.55
C VAL A 436 -18.08 -7.52 11.66
N GLY A 437 -19.01 -6.59 11.45
CA GLY A 437 -19.93 -6.08 12.47
C GLY A 437 -19.28 -5.09 13.45
N CYS A 438 -18.26 -4.34 13.00
CA CYS A 438 -17.49 -3.39 13.82
C CYS A 438 -17.49 -1.95 13.29
N LYS A 439 -18.30 -1.64 12.28
CA LYS A 439 -18.50 -0.25 11.83
C LYS A 439 -19.05 0.60 12.98
N PRO A 440 -18.50 1.81 13.22
CA PRO A 440 -18.96 2.68 14.30
C PRO A 440 -20.47 2.93 14.29
N ASP A 441 -21.17 2.52 15.35
CA ASP A 441 -22.60 2.84 15.54
C ASP A 441 -22.75 4.18 16.29
N PHE A 442 -22.67 5.27 15.54
CA PHE A 442 -22.80 6.61 16.11
C PHE A 442 -24.17 6.89 16.71
N LYS A 443 -25.25 6.22 16.27
CA LYS A 443 -26.60 6.43 16.83
C LYS A 443 -26.69 5.90 18.27
N SER A 444 -26.05 4.76 18.55
CA SER A 444 -25.96 4.23 19.91
C SER A 444 -24.92 4.98 20.74
N LEU A 445 -23.78 5.37 20.14
CA LEU A 445 -22.70 6.05 20.85
C LEU A 445 -23.05 7.50 21.26
N ILE A 446 -23.85 8.23 20.49
CA ILE A 446 -24.17 9.65 20.79
C ILE A 446 -24.88 9.80 22.13
N LEU A 447 -25.67 8.79 22.53
CA LEU A 447 -26.38 8.77 23.82
C LEU A 447 -25.45 8.53 25.01
N ARG A 448 -24.27 7.93 24.79
CA ARG A 448 -23.30 7.56 25.84
C ARG A 448 -22.13 8.53 25.92
N ASP A 449 -21.61 8.95 24.78
CA ASP A 449 -20.46 9.85 24.67
C ASP A 449 -20.59 10.73 23.41
N PRO A 450 -21.40 11.81 23.48
CA PRO A 450 -21.62 12.69 22.33
C PRO A 450 -20.35 13.41 21.89
N LYS A 451 -19.43 13.65 22.83
CA LYS A 451 -18.13 14.27 22.56
C LYS A 451 -17.30 13.36 21.65
N LEU A 452 -17.21 12.07 21.96
CA LEU A 452 -16.52 11.09 21.13
C LEU A 452 -17.12 10.97 19.73
N VAL A 453 -18.45 10.99 19.59
CA VAL A 453 -19.10 10.95 18.28
C VAL A 453 -18.76 12.19 17.46
N LEU A 454 -18.85 13.39 18.06
CA LEU A 454 -18.49 14.63 17.37
C LEU A 454 -17.04 14.58 16.87
N HIS A 455 -16.15 14.00 17.66
CA HIS A 455 -14.75 13.79 17.32
C HIS A 455 -14.52 12.79 16.21
N CYS A 456 -15.27 11.69 16.18
CA CYS A 456 -15.21 10.73 15.08
C CYS A 456 -15.72 11.31 13.76
N LEU A 457 -16.73 12.20 13.83
CA LEU A 457 -17.36 12.81 12.66
C LEU A 457 -16.57 13.99 12.11
N LEU A 458 -16.08 14.89 12.98
CA LEU A 458 -15.39 16.13 12.59
C LEU A 458 -13.86 16.02 12.61
N GLY A 459 -13.31 15.01 13.28
CA GLY A 459 -11.87 14.78 13.33
C GLY A 459 -11.37 13.77 12.29
N PRO A 460 -10.08 13.42 12.35
CA PRO A 460 -9.53 12.36 11.52
C PRO A 460 -10.19 11.00 11.81
N CYS A 461 -10.44 10.25 10.74
CA CYS A 461 -10.96 8.89 10.79
C CYS A 461 -9.84 7.91 11.15
N PHE A 462 -9.43 7.90 12.42
CA PHE A 462 -8.36 7.00 12.87
C PHE A 462 -8.80 5.53 12.83
N PRO A 463 -7.86 4.59 12.55
CA PRO A 463 -8.14 3.15 12.58
C PRO A 463 -8.78 2.65 13.87
N ALA A 464 -8.45 3.27 15.02
CA ALA A 464 -9.02 2.93 16.32
C ALA A 464 -10.55 3.08 16.41
N GLN A 465 -11.18 3.87 15.52
CA GLN A 465 -12.64 3.97 15.46
C GLN A 465 -13.28 2.60 15.18
N TYR A 466 -12.63 1.71 14.43
CA TYR A 466 -13.14 0.38 14.10
C TYR A 466 -13.03 -0.66 15.23
N ARG A 467 -12.69 -0.22 16.44
CA ARG A 467 -12.72 -1.00 17.68
C ARG A 467 -13.74 -0.44 18.69
N LEU A 468 -14.48 0.62 18.34
CA LEU A 468 -15.51 1.24 19.20
C LEU A 468 -16.65 0.28 19.56
N ASN A 469 -17.00 -0.61 18.63
CA ASN A 469 -18.02 -1.62 18.81
C ASN A 469 -17.67 -2.89 18.04
N GLY A 470 -18.51 -3.91 18.21
CA GLY A 470 -18.37 -5.19 17.53
C GLY A 470 -17.28 -6.10 18.12
N PRO A 471 -16.96 -7.20 17.42
CA PRO A 471 -16.01 -8.20 17.88
C PRO A 471 -14.61 -7.63 18.09
N GLY A 472 -13.97 -8.00 19.20
CA GLY A 472 -12.64 -7.50 19.55
C GLY A 472 -12.64 -6.04 20.00
N ASN A 473 -13.78 -5.53 20.48
CA ASN A 473 -13.83 -4.31 21.27
C ASN A 473 -13.23 -4.57 22.67
N GLY A 474 -12.34 -3.69 23.15
CA GLY A 474 -11.61 -3.91 24.40
C GLY A 474 -11.14 -2.60 25.04
N THR A 475 -10.90 -2.63 26.36
CA THR A 475 -10.62 -1.49 27.27
C THR A 475 -9.43 -0.59 26.88
N VAL A 476 -8.66 -0.96 25.85
CA VAL A 476 -7.55 -0.18 25.30
C VAL A 476 -8.03 1.14 24.66
N LEU A 477 -9.31 1.23 24.29
CA LEU A 477 -9.92 2.44 23.74
C LEU A 477 -9.74 3.69 24.62
N LYS A 478 -10.00 3.62 25.93
CA LYS A 478 -9.94 4.85 26.76
C LYS A 478 -8.55 5.49 26.83
N ARG A 479 -7.47 4.69 26.72
CA ARG A 479 -6.09 5.21 26.71
C ARG A 479 -5.65 5.70 25.32
N GLN A 480 -6.07 5.02 24.25
CA GLN A 480 -5.73 5.39 22.87
C GLN A 480 -6.45 6.68 22.45
N PHE A 481 -7.73 6.81 22.77
CA PHE A 481 -8.49 8.02 22.47
C PHE A 481 -7.96 9.22 23.27
N ALA A 482 -7.57 9.09 24.55
CA ALA A 482 -7.00 10.22 25.30
C ALA A 482 -5.65 10.73 24.73
N VAL A 483 -4.83 9.85 24.14
CA VAL A 483 -3.54 10.21 23.54
C VAL A 483 -3.71 10.90 22.19
N VAL A 484 -4.67 10.46 21.38
CA VAL A 484 -4.99 11.07 20.09
C VAL A 484 -5.77 12.38 20.27
N TRP A 485 -6.52 12.51 21.37
CA TRP A 485 -7.45 13.62 21.58
C TRP A 485 -6.87 14.83 22.31
N ASN A 486 -5.88 14.65 23.19
CA ASN A 486 -5.21 15.76 23.89
C ASN A 486 -4.10 16.43 23.05
N GLY A 487 -4.17 16.30 21.72
CA GLY A 487 -3.21 16.79 20.75
C GLY A 487 -2.24 15.69 20.33
N PRO A 488 -2.37 15.10 19.12
CA PRO A 488 -1.39 14.15 18.59
C PRO A 488 -0.01 14.80 18.33
N TRP A 489 0.03 16.14 18.34
CA TRP A 489 1.12 16.95 17.81
C TRP A 489 1.83 17.81 18.85
N HIS A 490 1.47 17.69 20.13
CA HIS A 490 2.23 18.30 21.22
C HIS A 490 3.35 17.35 21.62
N HIS A 491 4.53 17.58 21.05
CA HIS A 491 5.78 16.95 21.45
C HIS A 491 6.26 17.48 22.80
#